data_AF-A0AAJ4XJH2-F1
#
_entry.id   AF-A0AAJ4XJH2-F1
#
_cell.length_a   1.000
_cell.length_b   1.000
_cell.length_c   1.000
_cell.angle_alpha   90.00
_cell.angle_beta   90.00
_cell.angle_gamma   90.00
#
_symmetry.space_group_name_H-M   'P 1'
#
loop_
_entity.id
_entity.type
_entity.pdbx_description
1 polymer ?
#
loop_
_entity_poly.entity_id
_entity_poly.type
_entity_poly.pdbx_seq_one_letter_code
_entity_poly.pdbx_strand_id
1 'polypeptide(L)'
;MNFNATNKDDPHGVQRLLEILRRQQDSSSSSSTNPPTNPFAISSSSSFNPHVTASQDTSTTSLDPNWTDAAKRRTYNTSNKYNLIAATTSADETPFNPYSFNPFSSTSSVLTDPPALPPKPNLPTKSPPTTTSTTTTRELSTLSFAESLPILSTLSTDTSLLNRLATLKHQQDALENQLVKEFHQFKATCDKQYPNPKLRREQDEKKRKEILKQWDECLKNQQVEFVKMGIPGIRVTSDKRELAKQTKIIHVLSEMVEEQFEEKRAS
;
A
#
# COMPACT_ATOMS: atom_id res chain seq x y z
N MET A 1 -18.69 -13.45 17.76
CA MET A 1 -18.98 -13.32 16.30
C MET A 1 -18.02 -12.28 15.74
N ASN A 2 -17.27 -12.59 14.69
CA ASN A 2 -16.21 -11.71 14.18
C ASN A 2 -16.72 -10.88 12.99
N PHE A 3 -16.71 -9.56 13.12
CA PHE A 3 -17.18 -8.62 12.09
C PHE A 3 -16.05 -7.80 11.40
N ASN A 4 -14.78 -8.06 11.73
CA ASN A 4 -13.63 -7.24 11.29
C ASN A 4 -12.86 -7.81 10.08
N ALA A 5 -13.55 -8.38 9.09
CA ALA A 5 -12.94 -8.78 7.82
C ALA A 5 -13.80 -8.34 6.62
N THR A 6 -13.14 -8.07 5.49
CA THR A 6 -13.71 -7.78 4.15
C THR A 6 -14.52 -6.48 3.97
N ASN A 7 -13.89 -5.31 4.17
CA ASN A 7 -14.49 -4.02 3.80
C ASN A 7 -13.49 -2.94 3.30
N LYS A 8 -12.24 -3.30 2.97
CA LYS A 8 -11.21 -2.32 2.56
C LYS A 8 -11.09 -2.09 1.05
N ASP A 9 -11.51 -3.04 0.22
CA ASP A 9 -11.31 -3.02 -1.24
C ASP A 9 -12.60 -3.39 -1.98
N ASP A 10 -13.75 -2.82 -1.59
CA ASP A 10 -14.97 -2.85 -2.40
C ASP A 10 -15.00 -1.61 -3.32
N PRO A 11 -14.71 -1.74 -4.64
CA PRO A 11 -14.72 -0.61 -5.56
C PRO A 11 -16.13 0.01 -5.71
N HIS A 12 -17.20 -0.73 -5.42
CA HIS A 12 -18.56 -0.19 -5.41
C HIS A 12 -18.87 0.61 -4.14
N GLY A 13 -18.16 0.35 -3.04
CA GLY A 13 -18.24 1.14 -1.81
C GLY A 13 -17.83 2.60 -2.04
N VAL A 14 -16.75 2.83 -2.79
CA VAL A 14 -16.26 4.17 -3.15
C VAL A 14 -17.24 4.89 -4.08
N GLN A 15 -17.78 4.19 -5.10
CA GLN A 15 -18.80 4.75 -6.00
C GLN A 15 -20.05 5.18 -5.23
N ARG A 16 -20.53 4.35 -4.30
CA ARG A 16 -21.67 4.67 -3.45
C ARG A 16 -21.42 5.88 -2.54
N LEU A 17 -20.20 6.03 -2.02
CA LEU A 17 -19.82 7.18 -1.20
C LEU A 17 -19.81 8.48 -2.01
N LEU A 18 -19.27 8.44 -3.23
CA LEU A 18 -19.27 9.57 -4.17
C LEU A 18 -20.70 9.97 -4.60
N GLU A 19 -21.58 8.98 -4.83
CA GLU A 19 -22.99 9.23 -5.17
C GLU A 19 -23.76 9.87 -4.00
N ILE A 20 -23.50 9.44 -2.75
CA ILE A 20 -24.07 10.08 -1.55
C ILE A 20 -23.59 11.54 -1.42
N LEU A 21 -22.29 11.80 -1.60
CA LEU A 21 -21.71 13.14 -1.52
C LEU A 21 -22.29 14.08 -2.59
N ARG A 22 -22.40 13.61 -3.84
CA ARG A 22 -23.00 14.39 -4.94
C ARG A 22 -24.45 14.79 -4.62
N ARG A 23 -25.24 13.82 -4.13
CA ARG A 23 -26.65 14.03 -3.75
C ARG A 23 -26.81 15.01 -2.58
N GLN A 24 -25.82 15.12 -1.68
CA GLN A 24 -25.79 16.13 -0.62
C GLN A 24 -25.46 17.54 -1.15
N GLN A 25 -24.57 17.68 -2.13
CA GLN A 25 -24.29 18.97 -2.78
C GLN A 25 -25.50 19.49 -3.58
N ASP A 26 -26.17 18.64 -4.34
CA ASP A 26 -27.35 19.01 -5.13
C ASP A 26 -28.51 19.46 -4.21
N SER A 27 -28.68 18.78 -3.06
CA SER A 27 -29.68 19.13 -2.04
C SER A 27 -29.42 20.49 -1.37
N SER A 28 -28.18 21.00 -1.41
CA SER A 28 -27.80 22.28 -0.80
C SER A 28 -28.02 23.48 -1.75
N SER A 29 -28.18 23.23 -3.05
CA SER A 29 -28.20 24.27 -4.09
C SER A 29 -29.60 24.78 -4.46
N SER A 30 -30.66 24.27 -3.84
CA SER A 30 -32.07 24.54 -4.20
C SER A 30 -32.79 25.53 -3.29
N SER A 31 -32.06 26.29 -2.45
CA SER A 31 -32.64 27.23 -1.47
C SER A 31 -32.20 28.70 -1.65
N SER A 32 -32.19 29.21 -2.89
CA SER A 32 -32.04 30.65 -3.13
C SER A 32 -32.74 31.15 -4.42
N THR A 33 -34.08 31.19 -4.41
CA THR A 33 -34.86 31.89 -5.45
C THR A 33 -35.51 33.14 -4.88
N ASN A 34 -34.92 34.30 -5.16
CA ASN A 34 -35.59 35.61 -5.18
C ASN A 34 -34.98 36.46 -6.32
N PRO A 35 -35.78 37.08 -7.20
CA PRO A 35 -35.28 37.72 -8.41
C PRO A 35 -35.09 39.24 -8.27
N PRO A 36 -34.23 39.85 -9.10
CA PRO A 36 -34.44 41.19 -9.61
C PRO A 36 -34.68 41.20 -11.13
N THR A 37 -35.78 41.84 -11.53
CA THR A 37 -36.11 42.15 -12.92
C THR A 37 -35.17 43.21 -13.50
N ASN A 38 -34.57 42.94 -14.67
CA ASN A 38 -33.89 43.95 -15.50
C ASN A 38 -34.40 43.85 -16.96
N PRO A 39 -35.08 44.88 -17.49
CA PRO A 39 -35.63 44.84 -18.84
C PRO A 39 -34.86 45.73 -19.83
N PHE A 40 -33.78 45.23 -20.44
CA PHE A 40 -33.20 45.69 -21.71
C PHE A 40 -32.14 44.64 -22.15
N ALA A 41 -31.86 44.28 -23.40
CA ALA A 41 -32.56 44.32 -24.70
C ALA A 41 -31.54 43.82 -25.77
N ILE A 42 -32.04 43.22 -26.87
CA ILE A 42 -31.41 43.13 -28.21
C ILE A 42 -30.30 42.07 -28.48
N SER A 43 -30.57 41.21 -29.49
CA SER A 43 -29.64 40.53 -30.44
C SER A 43 -28.66 39.44 -29.93
N SER A 44 -28.22 38.43 -30.71
CA SER A 44 -28.66 37.86 -32.02
C SER A 44 -27.87 36.57 -32.30
N SER A 45 -28.40 35.65 -33.15
CA SER A 45 -27.69 34.59 -33.94
C SER A 45 -26.80 33.56 -33.20
N SER A 46 -26.62 32.31 -33.62
CA SER A 46 -27.08 31.45 -34.74
C SER A 46 -26.94 29.98 -34.29
N SER A 47 -27.85 29.03 -34.51
CA SER A 47 -28.39 28.46 -35.77
C SER A 47 -27.39 27.66 -36.63
N PHE A 48 -27.55 26.31 -36.64
CA PHE A 48 -27.18 25.33 -37.70
C PHE A 48 -25.66 25.14 -38.03
N ASN A 49 -25.11 24.02 -38.53
CA ASN A 49 -25.60 22.65 -38.86
C ASN A 49 -24.37 21.64 -38.84
N PRO A 50 -24.16 20.59 -39.69
CA PRO A 50 -24.55 19.20 -39.39
C PRO A 50 -23.49 18.08 -39.67
N HIS A 51 -23.84 16.83 -39.32
CA HIS A 51 -23.55 15.53 -39.99
C HIS A 51 -22.37 15.35 -41.01
N VAL A 52 -21.48 14.36 -40.76
CA VAL A 52 -20.83 13.50 -41.81
C VAL A 52 -20.60 12.03 -41.32
N THR A 53 -21.40 11.13 -41.89
CA THR A 53 -21.20 9.74 -42.40
C THR A 53 -19.85 8.97 -42.37
N ALA A 54 -19.98 7.65 -42.08
CA ALA A 54 -19.38 6.45 -42.76
C ALA A 54 -17.83 6.25 -42.77
N SER A 55 -17.24 5.04 -42.87
CA SER A 55 -17.73 3.69 -43.24
C SER A 55 -16.73 2.56 -42.82
N GLN A 56 -17.15 1.28 -42.89
CA GLN A 56 -16.34 0.04 -43.12
C GLN A 56 -15.28 -0.37 -42.07
N ASP A 57 -15.39 -1.51 -41.39
CA ASP A 57 -15.34 -2.94 -41.81
C ASP A 57 -13.92 -3.56 -41.71
N THR A 58 -13.76 -4.51 -40.79
CA THR A 58 -12.84 -5.66 -40.97
C THR A 58 -13.27 -6.82 -40.08
N SER A 59 -13.54 -7.97 -40.70
CA SER A 59 -13.98 -9.21 -40.04
C SER A 59 -12.78 -10.07 -39.58
N THR A 60 -13.06 -11.21 -38.90
CA THR A 60 -12.12 -12.28 -38.48
C THR A 60 -11.02 -11.82 -37.49
N THR A 61 -10.74 -12.46 -36.35
CA THR A 61 -11.13 -13.74 -35.72
C THR A 61 -10.87 -13.60 -34.19
N SER A 62 -11.28 -14.46 -33.24
CA SER A 62 -11.82 -15.84 -33.29
C SER A 62 -12.81 -16.12 -32.13
N LEU A 63 -12.87 -17.38 -31.66
CA LEU A 63 -13.70 -17.91 -30.57
C LEU A 63 -13.10 -17.62 -29.18
N ASP A 64 -13.87 -16.99 -28.29
CA ASP A 64 -13.71 -17.17 -26.85
C ASP A 64 -15.09 -17.10 -26.15
N PRO A 65 -15.72 -18.25 -25.82
CA PRO A 65 -16.99 -18.27 -25.12
C PRO A 65 -16.81 -18.23 -23.60
N ASN A 66 -17.81 -17.66 -22.90
CA ASN A 66 -18.10 -17.85 -21.46
C ASN A 66 -17.50 -16.84 -20.44
N TRP A 67 -17.77 -15.54 -20.63
CA TRP A 67 -17.71 -14.54 -19.55
C TRP A 67 -19.01 -13.75 -19.30
N THR A 68 -20.08 -14.04 -20.04
CA THR A 68 -21.31 -13.22 -20.08
C THR A 68 -22.43 -13.66 -19.13
N ASP A 69 -22.32 -14.80 -18.46
CA ASP A 69 -23.44 -15.38 -17.68
C ASP A 69 -23.50 -14.94 -16.19
N ALA A 70 -22.54 -14.13 -15.73
CA ALA A 70 -22.57 -13.56 -14.38
C ALA A 70 -23.55 -12.37 -14.20
N ALA A 71 -24.05 -11.79 -15.30
CA ALA A 71 -24.78 -10.52 -15.29
C ALA A 71 -26.32 -10.65 -15.14
N LYS A 72 -26.90 -11.85 -15.20
CA LYS A 72 -28.38 -12.04 -15.30
C LYS A 72 -29.10 -12.47 -14.00
N ARG A 73 -28.45 -12.40 -12.83
CA ARG A 73 -29.01 -12.90 -11.55
C ARG A 73 -29.17 -11.87 -10.42
N ARG A 74 -29.41 -10.59 -10.74
CA ARG A 74 -29.76 -9.56 -9.75
C ARG A 74 -30.92 -8.67 -10.18
N THR A 75 -32.10 -9.27 -10.31
CA THR A 75 -33.37 -8.56 -10.24
C THR A 75 -34.16 -9.05 -9.02
N TYR A 76 -34.79 -8.12 -8.30
CA TYR A 76 -35.70 -8.34 -7.16
C TYR A 76 -35.13 -9.01 -5.89
N ASN A 77 -34.71 -8.19 -4.91
CA ASN A 77 -35.38 -8.15 -3.59
C ASN A 77 -34.93 -6.90 -2.79
N THR A 78 -35.50 -5.74 -3.12
CA THR A 78 -35.38 -4.51 -2.32
C THR A 78 -36.63 -4.36 -1.46
N SER A 79 -36.58 -4.98 -0.28
CA SER A 79 -37.62 -4.88 0.76
C SER A 79 -37.09 -4.06 1.92
N ASN A 80 -37.27 -2.73 1.84
CA ASN A 80 -37.03 -1.84 2.96
C ASN A 80 -38.07 -2.12 4.05
N LYS A 81 -37.66 -2.74 5.16
CA LYS A 81 -38.38 -2.68 6.43
C LYS A 81 -37.57 -1.89 7.45
N TYR A 82 -37.95 -0.63 7.60
CA TYR A 82 -37.62 0.17 8.78
C TYR A 82 -38.36 -0.37 10.02
N ASN A 83 -37.95 0.11 11.20
CA ASN A 83 -38.26 -0.35 12.57
C ASN A 83 -37.22 -1.38 13.08
N LEU A 84 -36.69 -1.25 14.31
CA LEU A 84 -37.18 -0.48 15.47
C LEU A 84 -36.04 0.20 16.24
N ILE A 85 -36.33 1.36 16.84
CA ILE A 85 -35.46 2.02 17.83
C ILE A 85 -35.80 1.48 19.22
N ALA A 86 -34.80 0.99 19.95
CA ALA A 86 -34.79 0.86 21.41
C ALA A 86 -33.31 0.86 21.85
N ALA A 87 -32.76 1.90 22.45
CA ALA A 87 -33.09 2.47 23.76
C ALA A 87 -32.83 1.49 24.92
N THR A 88 -31.55 1.28 25.24
CA THR A 88 -31.12 0.88 26.59
C THR A 88 -29.96 1.78 27.02
N THR A 89 -30.30 2.84 27.75
CA THR A 89 -29.35 3.65 28.50
C THR A 89 -28.92 2.90 29.75
N SER A 90 -27.63 2.69 29.92
CA SER A 90 -27.01 2.31 31.20
C SER A 90 -26.06 3.41 31.60
N ALA A 91 -26.33 4.04 32.75
CA ALA A 91 -25.71 5.29 33.16
C ALA A 91 -24.28 5.09 33.67
N ASP A 92 -23.33 5.77 33.02
CA ASP A 92 -22.16 6.36 33.67
C ASP A 92 -21.69 7.54 32.79
N GLU A 93 -22.33 8.70 32.94
CA GLU A 93 -22.04 9.88 32.12
C GLU A 93 -20.82 10.66 32.63
N THR A 94 -19.65 10.35 32.07
CA THR A 94 -18.67 11.42 31.81
C THR A 94 -18.97 12.01 30.43
N PRO A 95 -19.34 13.31 30.32
CA PRO A 95 -19.69 13.89 29.03
C PRO A 95 -18.52 13.82 28.05
N PHE A 96 -18.76 13.27 26.86
CA PHE A 96 -17.75 13.11 25.81
C PHE A 96 -17.27 14.48 25.34
N ASN A 97 -16.09 14.89 25.79
CA ASN A 97 -15.46 16.15 25.40
C ASN A 97 -14.67 15.96 24.10
N PRO A 98 -15.11 16.48 22.94
CA PRO A 98 -14.43 16.28 21.67
C PRO A 98 -13.05 16.95 21.59
N TYR A 99 -12.67 17.76 22.58
CA TYR A 99 -11.37 18.41 22.70
C TYR A 99 -10.41 17.72 23.68
N SER A 100 -10.75 16.57 24.24
CA SER A 100 -9.82 15.83 25.13
C SER A 100 -8.60 15.24 24.41
N PHE A 101 -8.61 15.21 23.08
CA PHE A 101 -7.50 14.71 22.25
C PHE A 101 -6.56 15.84 21.82
N ASN A 102 -6.05 16.63 22.78
CA ASN A 102 -5.04 17.65 22.51
C ASN A 102 -3.63 17.05 22.68
N PRO A 103 -2.86 16.81 21.59
CA PRO A 103 -1.52 16.22 21.68
C PRO A 103 -0.47 17.15 22.34
N PHE A 104 -0.85 18.38 22.68
CA PHE A 104 0.00 19.37 23.38
C PHE A 104 -0.38 19.56 24.86
N SER A 105 -1.25 18.73 25.44
CA SER A 105 -1.56 18.78 26.88
C SER A 105 -0.39 18.30 27.73
N SER A 106 0.53 19.23 28.01
CA SER A 106 1.72 19.09 28.84
C SER A 106 1.40 19.03 30.34
N THR A 107 0.60 18.06 30.76
CA THR A 107 0.54 17.62 32.17
C THR A 107 1.61 16.57 32.42
N SER A 108 2.87 17.02 32.39
CA SER A 108 4.02 16.25 32.85
C SER A 108 3.84 15.91 34.33
N SER A 109 3.84 14.61 34.66
CA SER A 109 3.96 14.14 36.03
C SER A 109 5.40 14.36 36.53
N VAL A 110 5.73 15.61 36.84
CA VAL A 110 6.93 15.97 37.59
C VAL A 110 6.65 15.65 39.06
N LEU A 111 7.15 14.51 39.55
CA LEU A 111 7.46 14.39 40.98
C LEU A 111 8.43 13.25 41.30
N THR A 112 9.36 13.57 42.21
CA THR A 112 10.17 12.66 43.06
C THR A 112 11.38 11.98 42.44
N ASP A 113 12.51 12.71 42.44
CA ASP A 113 13.84 12.11 42.60
C ASP A 113 13.96 11.33 43.93
N PRO A 114 14.61 10.16 43.97
CA PRO A 114 15.12 9.56 45.19
C PRO A 114 16.50 10.13 45.59
N PRO A 115 16.88 10.13 46.88
CA PRO A 115 18.07 10.82 47.37
C PRO A 115 19.40 10.17 46.97
N ALA A 116 20.43 11.00 46.86
CA ALA A 116 21.79 10.59 46.51
C ALA A 116 22.42 9.62 47.54
N LEU A 117 23.03 8.55 47.02
CA LEU A 117 23.90 7.65 47.80
C LEU A 117 25.34 8.19 47.85
N PRO A 118 26.09 7.96 48.95
CA PRO A 118 27.43 8.49 49.11
C PRO A 118 28.47 7.82 48.20
N PRO A 119 29.55 8.52 47.83
CA PRO A 119 30.60 7.97 46.97
C PRO A 119 31.40 6.87 47.67
N LYS A 120 31.42 5.66 47.08
CA LYS A 120 32.36 4.61 47.46
C LYS A 120 33.76 4.92 46.89
N PRO A 121 34.83 4.93 47.70
CA PRO A 121 36.19 5.02 47.20
C PRO A 121 36.60 3.69 46.56
N ASN A 122 36.40 3.54 45.26
CA ASN A 122 36.91 2.39 44.50
C ASN A 122 38.41 2.55 44.24
N LEU A 123 39.16 1.48 44.51
CA LEU A 123 40.60 1.38 44.34
C LEU A 123 41.04 1.62 42.88
N PRO A 124 42.25 2.18 42.65
CA PRO A 124 42.85 2.30 41.32
C PRO A 124 43.43 0.96 40.86
N THR A 125 42.57 0.00 40.49
CA THR A 125 43.01 -1.23 39.84
C THR A 125 43.43 -0.94 38.40
N LYS A 126 44.73 -0.67 38.21
CA LYS A 126 45.39 -0.60 36.89
C LYS A 126 45.29 -1.95 36.18
N SER A 127 44.22 -2.17 35.43
CA SER A 127 44.22 -3.04 34.26
C SER A 127 43.95 -2.17 33.04
N PRO A 128 44.89 -2.04 32.08
CA PRO A 128 44.61 -1.27 30.87
C PRO A 128 43.42 -1.92 30.16
N PRO A 129 42.34 -1.17 29.84
CA PRO A 129 41.36 -1.70 28.91
C PRO A 129 42.11 -1.92 27.60
N THR A 130 42.24 -3.18 27.18
CA THR A 130 42.67 -3.52 25.83
C THR A 130 41.55 -3.07 24.90
N THR A 131 41.51 -1.78 24.60
CA THR A 131 40.79 -1.21 23.47
C THR A 131 41.46 -1.77 22.22
N THR A 132 41.08 -2.99 21.85
CA THR A 132 41.15 -3.43 20.47
C THR A 132 40.35 -2.42 19.67
N SER A 133 41.05 -1.44 19.13
CA SER A 133 40.54 -0.49 18.16
C SER A 133 40.32 -1.23 16.84
N THR A 134 39.41 -2.19 16.86
CA THR A 134 38.63 -2.52 15.67
C THR A 134 38.03 -1.19 15.26
N THR A 135 38.49 -0.66 14.14
CA THR A 135 37.84 0.44 13.43
C THR A 135 36.48 -0.09 13.01
N THR A 136 35.51 -0.03 13.92
CA THR A 136 34.12 -0.38 13.66
C THR A 136 33.59 0.65 12.69
N THR A 137 33.82 0.38 11.39
CA THR A 137 33.13 1.01 10.29
C THR A 137 31.65 0.99 10.64
N ARG A 138 31.13 2.17 10.96
CA ARG A 138 29.80 2.36 11.58
C ARG A 138 28.80 1.50 10.81
N GLU A 139 28.21 0.51 11.49
CA GLU A 139 27.45 -0.54 10.80
C GLU A 139 26.36 0.08 9.92
N LEU A 140 26.52 -0.01 8.60
CA LEU A 140 25.66 0.68 7.63
C LEU A 140 24.20 0.26 7.79
N SER A 141 23.95 -0.97 8.24
CA SER A 141 22.66 -1.58 8.61
C SER A 141 21.92 -0.90 9.79
N THR A 142 22.60 -0.05 10.57
CA THR A 142 22.05 0.65 11.74
C THR A 142 21.70 2.11 11.47
N LEU A 143 22.13 2.65 10.32
CA LEU A 143 21.87 4.04 9.94
C LEU A 143 20.37 4.31 9.76
N SER A 144 19.93 5.50 10.18
CA SER A 144 18.59 5.97 9.91
C SER A 144 18.40 6.31 8.41
N PHE A 145 17.14 6.37 7.96
CA PHE A 145 16.83 6.74 6.57
C PHE A 145 17.47 8.09 6.17
N ALA A 146 17.39 9.10 7.03
CA ALA A 146 17.98 10.41 6.77
C ALA A 146 19.52 10.36 6.66
N GLU A 147 20.19 9.60 7.52
CA GLU A 147 21.65 9.39 7.44
C GLU A 147 22.07 8.57 6.22
N SER A 148 21.17 7.75 5.67
CA SER A 148 21.44 6.94 4.48
C SER A 148 21.42 7.74 3.18
N LEU A 149 20.66 8.86 3.09
CA LEU A 149 20.46 9.60 1.84
C LEU A 149 21.78 10.09 1.16
N PRO A 150 22.77 10.68 1.87
CA PRO A 150 24.02 11.11 1.23
C PRO A 150 24.84 9.92 0.68
N ILE A 151 24.75 8.77 1.35
CA ILE A 151 25.41 7.53 0.92
C ILE A 151 24.70 6.97 -0.32
N LEU A 152 23.35 6.92 -0.33
CA LEU A 152 22.57 6.50 -1.50
C LEU A 152 22.82 7.42 -2.71
N SER A 153 22.94 8.72 -2.50
CA SER A 153 23.35 9.70 -3.52
C SER A 153 24.81 9.56 -3.99
N THR A 154 25.65 8.81 -3.27
CA THR A 154 26.98 8.43 -3.74
C THR A 154 26.90 7.13 -4.54
N LEU A 155 26.16 6.15 -4.03
CA LEU A 155 25.91 4.85 -4.69
C LEU A 155 25.14 4.99 -6.02
N SER A 156 24.38 6.07 -6.23
CA SER A 156 23.73 6.36 -7.52
C SER A 156 24.73 6.54 -8.67
N THR A 157 25.97 6.93 -8.38
CA THR A 157 27.02 7.08 -9.40
C THR A 157 27.71 5.76 -9.75
N ASP A 158 27.47 4.69 -8.98
CA ASP A 158 28.06 3.37 -9.23
C ASP A 158 27.20 2.55 -10.20
N THR A 159 27.55 2.64 -11.48
CA THR A 159 26.93 1.85 -12.55
C THR A 159 27.01 0.33 -12.33
N SER A 160 28.01 -0.18 -11.59
CA SER A 160 28.14 -1.61 -11.32
C SER A 160 27.09 -2.10 -10.31
N LEU A 161 26.82 -1.29 -9.29
CA LEU A 161 25.74 -1.49 -8.33
C LEU A 161 24.38 -1.42 -9.03
N LEU A 162 24.15 -0.39 -9.85
CA LEU A 162 22.88 -0.21 -10.58
C LEU A 162 22.58 -1.39 -11.52
N ASN A 163 23.57 -1.89 -12.27
CA ASN A 163 23.42 -3.08 -13.11
C ASN A 163 23.07 -4.33 -12.28
N ARG A 164 23.59 -4.45 -11.06
CA ARG A 164 23.26 -5.55 -10.13
C ARG A 164 21.86 -5.40 -9.53
N LEU A 165 21.42 -4.19 -9.19
CA LEU A 165 20.03 -3.91 -8.80
C LEU A 165 19.05 -4.27 -9.93
N ALA A 166 19.36 -3.87 -11.18
CA ALA A 166 18.57 -4.23 -12.35
C ALA A 166 18.49 -5.75 -12.55
N THR A 167 19.59 -6.47 -12.30
CA THR A 167 19.62 -7.94 -12.34
C THR A 167 18.72 -8.55 -11.27
N LEU A 168 18.73 -8.04 -10.03
CA LEU A 168 17.85 -8.51 -8.95
C LEU A 168 16.37 -8.21 -9.23
N LYS A 169 16.05 -7.05 -9.83
CA LYS A 169 14.70 -6.70 -10.29
C LYS A 169 14.23 -7.66 -11.38
N HIS A 170 15.04 -7.91 -12.39
CA HIS A 170 14.72 -8.88 -13.45
C HIS A 170 14.51 -10.31 -12.92
N GLN A 171 15.31 -10.75 -11.93
CA GLN A 171 15.12 -12.04 -11.25
C GLN A 171 13.78 -12.10 -10.49
N GLN A 172 13.39 -11.01 -9.84
CA GLN A 172 12.08 -10.89 -9.20
C GLN A 172 10.95 -10.99 -10.22
N ASP A 173 10.99 -10.15 -11.27
CA ASP A 173 9.98 -10.12 -12.34
C ASP A 173 9.83 -11.51 -13.00
N ALA A 174 10.94 -12.20 -13.25
CA ALA A 174 10.94 -13.56 -13.81
C ALA A 174 10.26 -14.57 -12.87
N LEU A 175 10.53 -14.48 -11.56
CA LEU A 175 9.93 -15.33 -10.53
C LEU A 175 8.43 -15.01 -10.34
N GLU A 176 8.02 -13.74 -10.32
CA GLU A 176 6.60 -13.35 -10.32
C GLU A 176 5.86 -13.95 -11.51
N ASN A 177 6.42 -13.79 -12.72
CA ASN A 177 5.86 -14.34 -13.94
C ASN A 177 5.78 -15.87 -13.95
N GLN A 178 6.76 -16.57 -13.34
CA GLN A 178 6.70 -18.02 -13.16
C GLN A 178 5.58 -18.43 -12.19
N LEU A 179 5.53 -17.83 -11.00
CA LEU A 179 4.54 -18.13 -9.96
C LEU A 179 3.11 -17.88 -10.47
N VAL A 180 2.91 -16.81 -11.22
CA VAL A 180 1.63 -16.50 -11.88
C VAL A 180 1.26 -17.59 -12.88
N LYS A 181 2.18 -18.04 -13.74
CA LYS A 181 1.93 -19.12 -14.72
C LYS A 181 1.59 -20.44 -14.01
N GLU A 182 2.37 -20.83 -12.99
CA GLU A 182 2.11 -22.03 -12.19
C GLU A 182 0.73 -21.99 -11.53
N PHE A 183 0.34 -20.85 -10.95
CA PHE A 183 -0.96 -20.70 -10.31
C PHE A 183 -2.13 -20.81 -11.31
N HIS A 184 -1.98 -20.25 -12.51
CA HIS A 184 -3.00 -20.37 -13.57
C HIS A 184 -3.12 -21.82 -14.09
N GLN A 185 -2.00 -22.50 -14.33
CA GLN A 185 -1.98 -23.92 -14.74
C GLN A 185 -2.60 -24.83 -13.66
N PHE A 186 -2.25 -24.58 -12.40
CA PHE A 186 -2.85 -25.27 -11.26
C PHE A 186 -4.36 -25.04 -11.22
N LYS A 187 -4.83 -23.79 -11.28
CA LYS A 187 -6.27 -23.46 -11.26
C LYS A 187 -7.04 -24.14 -12.40
N ALA A 188 -6.49 -24.14 -13.62
CA ALA A 188 -7.10 -24.77 -14.79
C ALA A 188 -7.21 -26.31 -14.69
N THR A 189 -6.38 -26.96 -13.87
CA THR A 189 -6.38 -28.42 -13.66
C THR A 189 -7.12 -28.82 -12.38
N CYS A 190 -7.07 -27.99 -11.33
CA CYS A 190 -7.71 -28.19 -10.03
C CYS A 190 -9.22 -28.44 -10.15
N ASP A 191 -9.91 -27.73 -11.06
CA ASP A 191 -11.34 -27.89 -11.31
C ASP A 191 -11.72 -29.29 -11.85
N LYS A 192 -10.83 -29.94 -12.60
CA LYS A 192 -11.01 -31.29 -13.16
C LYS A 192 -10.57 -32.38 -12.18
N GLN A 193 -9.45 -32.16 -11.49
CA GLN A 193 -8.88 -33.12 -10.54
C GLN A 193 -9.67 -33.24 -9.24
N TYR A 194 -10.29 -32.14 -8.79
CA TYR A 194 -10.98 -32.07 -7.49
C TYR A 194 -12.44 -31.61 -7.67
N PRO A 195 -13.37 -32.54 -7.97
CA PRO A 195 -14.81 -32.24 -8.06
C PRO A 195 -15.41 -31.73 -6.75
N ASN A 196 -14.86 -32.13 -5.60
CA ASN A 196 -15.36 -31.70 -4.29
C ASN A 196 -14.86 -30.27 -3.95
N PRO A 197 -15.77 -29.28 -3.77
CA PRO A 197 -15.40 -27.89 -3.57
C PRO A 197 -14.70 -27.61 -2.24
N LYS A 198 -14.81 -28.48 -1.23
CA LYS A 198 -14.06 -28.32 0.04
C LYS A 198 -12.59 -28.64 -0.17
N LEU A 199 -12.30 -29.81 -0.76
CA LEU A 199 -10.95 -30.28 -1.03
C LEU A 199 -10.24 -29.40 -2.06
N ARG A 200 -10.96 -28.86 -3.05
CA ARG A 200 -10.45 -27.85 -3.99
C ARG A 200 -9.88 -26.61 -3.27
N ARG A 201 -10.64 -26.03 -2.34
CA ARG A 201 -10.18 -24.85 -1.56
C ARG A 201 -8.94 -25.14 -0.73
N GLU A 202 -8.86 -26.33 -0.15
CA GLU A 202 -7.70 -26.76 0.64
C GLU A 202 -6.43 -26.85 -0.22
N GLN A 203 -6.52 -27.42 -1.43
CA GLN A 203 -5.40 -27.45 -2.37
C GLN A 203 -5.05 -26.04 -2.89
N ASP A 204 -6.04 -25.19 -3.19
CA ASP A 204 -5.84 -23.78 -3.56
C ASP A 204 -5.15 -22.96 -2.45
N GLU A 205 -5.46 -23.23 -1.18
CA GLU A 205 -4.81 -22.59 -0.03
C GLU A 205 -3.38 -23.12 0.16
N LYS A 206 -3.18 -24.42 0.02
CA LYS A 206 -1.85 -25.06 0.07
C LYS A 206 -0.93 -24.51 -1.03
N LYS A 207 -1.39 -24.42 -2.28
CA LYS A 207 -0.59 -23.86 -3.38
C LYS A 207 -0.30 -22.37 -3.18
N ARG A 208 -1.24 -21.58 -2.63
CA ARG A 208 -0.98 -20.18 -2.26
C ARG A 208 0.08 -20.04 -1.16
N LYS A 209 0.08 -20.90 -0.14
CA LYS A 209 1.12 -20.92 0.90
C LYS A 209 2.50 -21.29 0.33
N GLU A 210 2.56 -22.21 -0.62
CA GLU A 210 3.79 -22.56 -1.33
C GLU A 210 4.34 -21.38 -2.15
N ILE A 211 3.47 -20.71 -2.92
CA ILE A 211 3.82 -19.52 -3.71
C ILE A 211 4.37 -18.40 -2.80
N LEU A 212 3.69 -18.10 -1.69
CA LEU A 212 4.14 -17.12 -0.71
C LEU A 212 5.49 -17.49 -0.08
N LYS A 213 5.75 -18.78 0.20
CA LYS A 213 7.04 -19.23 0.71
C LYS A 213 8.17 -18.99 -0.30
N GLN A 214 7.95 -19.28 -1.58
CA GLN A 214 8.96 -19.02 -2.63
C GLN A 214 9.22 -17.53 -2.80
N TRP A 215 8.18 -16.70 -2.66
CA TRP A 215 8.28 -15.25 -2.63
C TRP A 215 9.12 -14.73 -1.45
N ASP A 216 8.84 -15.18 -0.23
CA ASP A 216 9.59 -14.83 0.97
C ASP A 216 11.07 -15.24 0.88
N GLU A 217 11.37 -16.37 0.23
CA GLU A 217 12.74 -16.84 -0.03
C GLU A 217 13.47 -15.94 -1.04
N CYS A 218 12.78 -15.49 -2.10
CA CYS A 218 13.31 -14.50 -3.04
C CYS A 218 13.66 -13.18 -2.33
N LEU A 219 12.73 -12.62 -1.55
CA LEU A 219 12.95 -11.39 -0.78
C LEU A 219 14.11 -11.51 0.21
N LYS A 220 14.24 -12.66 0.89
CA LYS A 220 15.37 -12.92 1.80
C LYS A 220 16.70 -12.95 1.07
N ASN A 221 16.76 -13.57 -0.11
CA ASN A 221 17.96 -13.62 -0.93
C ASN A 221 18.34 -12.22 -1.46
N GLN A 222 17.36 -11.41 -1.87
CA GLN A 222 17.57 -10.00 -2.21
C GLN A 222 18.11 -9.20 -1.02
N GLN A 223 17.57 -9.36 0.20
CA GLN A 223 18.10 -8.71 1.40
C GLN A 223 19.58 -9.07 1.66
N VAL A 224 19.96 -10.35 1.49
CA VAL A 224 21.36 -10.79 1.62
C VAL A 224 22.25 -10.12 0.57
N GLU A 225 21.80 -10.03 -0.69
CA GLU A 225 22.54 -9.36 -1.76
C GLU A 225 22.64 -7.84 -1.54
N PHE A 226 21.61 -7.17 -1.02
CA PHE A 226 21.66 -5.75 -0.62
C PHE A 226 22.68 -5.49 0.50
N VAL A 227 22.72 -6.35 1.52
CA VAL A 227 23.74 -6.28 2.59
C VAL A 227 25.15 -6.47 2.01
N LYS A 228 25.32 -7.42 1.09
CA LYS A 228 26.59 -7.71 0.41
C LYS A 228 27.04 -6.59 -0.54
N MET A 229 26.12 -5.80 -1.08
CA MET A 229 26.40 -4.56 -1.83
C MET A 229 26.68 -3.36 -0.92
N GLY A 230 26.61 -3.51 0.41
CA GLY A 230 26.89 -2.43 1.36
C GLY A 230 25.80 -1.36 1.43
N ILE A 231 24.57 -1.66 1.03
CA ILE A 231 23.48 -0.68 1.00
C ILE A 231 23.10 -0.29 2.44
N PRO A 232 23.13 1.00 2.81
CA PRO A 232 22.82 1.46 4.16
C PRO A 232 21.36 1.19 4.54
N GLY A 233 21.10 1.00 5.83
CA GLY A 233 19.78 0.75 6.41
C GLY A 233 19.16 -0.62 6.10
N ILE A 234 19.77 -1.43 5.22
CA ILE A 234 19.28 -2.77 4.89
C ILE A 234 19.96 -3.83 5.77
N ARG A 235 19.15 -4.74 6.29
CA ARG A 235 19.56 -5.94 7.04
C ARG A 235 18.53 -7.04 6.85
N VAL A 236 18.96 -8.31 6.87
CA VAL A 236 18.04 -9.45 6.83
C VAL A 236 17.17 -9.43 8.08
N THR A 237 15.87 -9.17 7.93
CA THR A 237 14.94 -8.96 9.05
C THR A 237 13.51 -9.30 8.64
N SER A 238 12.73 -9.78 9.61
CA SER A 238 11.29 -10.01 9.50
C SER A 238 10.46 -8.98 10.29
N ASP A 239 11.10 -8.00 10.95
CA ASP A 239 10.38 -6.92 11.65
C ASP A 239 9.74 -5.95 10.65
N LYS A 240 8.41 -5.89 10.67
CA LYS A 240 7.59 -4.98 9.86
C LYS A 240 7.99 -3.51 9.97
N ARG A 241 8.50 -3.04 11.12
CA ARG A 241 8.96 -1.66 11.29
C ARG A 241 10.22 -1.36 10.50
N GLU A 242 11.15 -2.31 10.48
CA GLU A 242 12.41 -2.21 9.73
C GLU A 242 12.18 -2.43 8.24
N LEU A 243 11.33 -3.40 7.87
CA LEU A 243 10.90 -3.59 6.48
C LEU A 243 10.31 -2.30 5.91
N ALA A 244 9.45 -1.59 6.65
CA ALA A 244 8.89 -0.30 6.20
C ALA A 244 9.94 0.82 6.01
N LYS A 245 11.11 0.75 6.66
CA LYS A 245 12.25 1.65 6.36
C LYS A 245 12.98 1.18 5.12
N GLN A 246 13.26 -0.12 5.01
CA GLN A 246 13.94 -0.72 3.86
C GLN A 246 13.15 -0.50 2.56
N THR A 247 11.82 -0.61 2.58
CA THR A 247 10.96 -0.29 1.43
C THR A 247 11.18 1.13 0.92
N LYS A 248 11.40 2.12 1.80
CA LYS A 248 11.71 3.51 1.36
C LYS A 248 13.07 3.62 0.69
N ILE A 249 14.08 2.91 1.21
CA ILE A 249 15.42 2.87 0.62
C ILE A 249 15.38 2.18 -0.75
N ILE A 250 14.71 1.04 -0.84
CA ILE A 250 14.52 0.28 -2.08
C ILE A 250 13.72 1.08 -3.11
N HIS A 251 12.72 1.87 -2.68
CA HIS A 251 11.95 2.74 -3.57
C HIS A 251 12.84 3.80 -4.23
N VAL A 252 13.64 4.54 -3.45
CA VAL A 252 14.62 5.54 -3.96
C VAL A 252 15.62 4.87 -4.91
N LEU A 253 16.15 3.71 -4.54
CA LEU A 253 17.05 2.94 -5.41
C LEU A 253 16.38 2.45 -6.71
N SER A 254 15.07 2.19 -6.68
CA SER A 254 14.30 1.77 -7.85
C SER A 254 14.10 2.92 -8.83
N GLU A 255 13.77 4.13 -8.32
CA GLU A 255 13.67 5.36 -9.12
C GLU A 255 15.01 5.68 -9.81
N MET A 256 16.11 5.61 -9.07
CA MET A 256 17.47 5.80 -9.62
C MET A 256 17.85 4.79 -10.72
N VAL A 257 17.43 3.53 -10.58
CA VAL A 257 17.65 2.51 -11.62
C VAL A 257 16.79 2.78 -12.85
N GLU A 258 15.56 3.26 -12.67
CA GLU A 258 14.63 3.59 -13.75
C GLU A 258 15.08 4.81 -14.55
N GLU A 259 15.49 5.89 -13.89
CA GLU A 259 16.13 7.07 -14.51
C GLU A 259 17.34 6.70 -15.39
N GLN A 260 18.20 5.81 -14.89
CA GLN A 260 19.36 5.27 -15.62
C GLN A 260 19.00 4.37 -16.81
N PHE A 261 17.80 3.78 -16.84
CA PHE A 261 17.29 3.09 -18.02
C PHE A 261 16.68 4.04 -19.04
N GLU A 262 16.04 5.13 -18.61
CA GLU A 262 15.51 6.16 -19.51
C GLU A 262 16.65 6.92 -20.22
N GLU A 263 17.71 7.31 -19.49
CA GLU A 263 18.90 7.97 -20.07
C GLU A 263 19.55 7.11 -21.16
N LYS A 264 19.74 5.80 -20.89
CA LYS A 264 20.27 4.83 -21.87
C LYS A 264 19.35 4.56 -23.05
N ARG A 265 18.05 4.90 -22.95
CA ARG A 265 17.06 4.73 -24.02
C ARG A 265 16.95 5.97 -24.91
N ALA A 266 17.35 7.13 -24.40
CA ALA A 266 17.38 8.40 -25.11
C ALA A 266 18.69 8.64 -25.90
N SER A 267 19.73 7.86 -25.62
CA SER A 267 21.06 7.92 -26.25
C SER A 267 21.20 6.96 -27.43
#